data_AF-A0A2H9T1G1-F1
#
_entry.id   AF-A0A2H9T1G1-F1
#
_cell.length_a   1.000
_cell.length_b   1.000
_cell.length_c   1.000
_cell.angle_alpha   90.00
_cell.angle_beta   90.00
_cell.angle_gamma   90.00
#
_symmetry.space_group_name_H-M   'P 1'
#
loop_
_entity.id
_entity.type
_entity.pdbx_description
1 polymer ?
#
loop_
_entity_poly.entity_id
_entity_poly.type
_entity_poly.pdbx_seq_one_letter_code
_entity_poly.pdbx_strand_id
1 'polypeptide(L)'
;MSNGLTHVGDLKDLQEIRGRFPTDPPPPQNGEGVDDIVPPPSEISWDSVRETELTKLETRKQVQERITAYLRLMQEAEERMKDPVLREQARAEIRKTQEVLHGALRHSRQEIRQGALTALYLSRFERKYSSRTKVEEMLQKMVADGHLAQASGEALISLSARKGYNPPVPLTEEEEREVRDFFKKLLTDTVSREYDTWEKTLRQLQDDYGVISVTDLSPTTQSGACEFSFPEGRDPKGRVLFGGRLMVYSEGGKIFPVAAQGACRAAIAEAAKEKFFLLAYTLEWKGLPPPDALKKKNLTDQQIRRIYLVWNLLKRGMEWEKYRQEALKGSSLNAPQFCEGQVGTVLVELQQAWEPKESDKKWYNVAFPAERLIEAGIRLIRVPNVPPHLQEFLGECVGTHPEGEKYEGLPDPLRQILRAHHRQVTDGENGQAVA
;
A
#
# COMPACT_ATOMS: atom_id res chain seq x y z
N MET A 1 -26.03 -25.19 -40.79
CA MET A 1 -24.82 -25.34 -41.62
C MET A 1 -23.80 -24.34 -41.11
N SER A 2 -22.90 -24.82 -40.26
CA SER A 2 -21.89 -24.04 -39.53
C SER A 2 -20.54 -24.26 -40.20
N ASN A 3 -20.03 -23.24 -40.89
CA ASN A 3 -18.67 -23.26 -41.43
C ASN A 3 -17.69 -22.74 -40.36
N GLY A 4 -16.67 -23.55 -40.12
CA GLY A 4 -15.62 -23.33 -39.14
C GLY A 4 -14.60 -22.28 -39.57
N LEU A 5 -13.97 -21.70 -38.56
CA LEU A 5 -12.70 -20.97 -38.65
C LEU A 5 -11.85 -21.41 -37.47
N THR A 6 -11.18 -22.55 -37.62
CA THR A 6 -9.99 -22.91 -36.87
C THR A 6 -8.79 -22.32 -37.61
N HIS A 7 -8.41 -21.08 -37.27
CA HIS A 7 -7.08 -20.58 -37.58
C HIS A 7 -6.28 -20.49 -36.28
N VAL A 8 -5.46 -21.51 -36.06
CA VAL A 8 -4.30 -21.44 -35.17
C VAL A 8 -3.27 -20.59 -35.93
N GLY A 9 -3.12 -19.33 -35.52
CA GLY A 9 -2.02 -18.49 -36.00
C GLY A 9 -0.69 -19.14 -35.61
N ASP A 10 0.19 -19.26 -36.60
CA ASP A 10 1.48 -19.93 -36.55
C ASP A 10 2.37 -19.41 -35.40
N LEU A 11 2.84 -20.34 -34.57
CA LEU A 11 3.75 -20.10 -33.43
C LEU A 11 5.24 -20.16 -33.84
N LYS A 12 5.55 -19.98 -35.13
CA LYS A 12 6.94 -20.00 -35.63
C LYS A 12 7.73 -18.72 -35.33
N ASP A 13 7.08 -17.64 -34.91
CA ASP A 13 7.74 -16.35 -34.63
C ASP A 13 8.31 -16.22 -33.20
N LEU A 14 8.35 -17.32 -32.42
CA LEU A 14 8.80 -17.30 -31.02
C LEU A 14 10.29 -17.66 -30.81
N GLN A 15 11.13 -17.70 -31.86
CA GLN A 15 12.55 -18.10 -31.71
C GLN A 15 13.63 -17.13 -32.21
N GLU A 16 13.32 -15.92 -32.67
CA GLU A 16 14.38 -14.99 -33.06
C GLU A 16 14.36 -13.66 -32.30
N ILE A 17 15.58 -13.12 -32.16
CA ILE A 17 15.97 -11.80 -31.62
C ILE A 17 16.35 -11.81 -30.13
N ARG A 18 17.53 -12.38 -29.85
CA ARG A 18 18.46 -11.83 -28.85
C ARG A 18 19.18 -10.64 -29.48
N GLY A 19 18.93 -9.43 -29.02
CA GLY A 19 19.69 -8.26 -29.48
C GLY A 19 19.35 -6.95 -28.78
N ARG A 20 20.31 -6.49 -27.95
CA ARG A 20 20.59 -5.11 -27.50
C ARG A 20 19.57 -4.39 -26.61
N PHE A 21 19.90 -4.31 -25.32
CA PHE A 21 19.60 -3.15 -24.47
C PHE A 21 20.90 -2.68 -23.79
N PRO A 22 21.11 -1.37 -23.60
CA PRO A 22 22.32 -0.81 -23.01
C PRO A 22 22.43 -1.07 -21.51
N THR A 23 23.67 -1.13 -21.05
CA THR A 23 24.16 -1.45 -19.70
C THR A 23 23.94 -0.32 -18.68
N ASP A 24 23.95 -0.73 -17.40
CA ASP A 24 23.73 0.01 -16.14
C ASP A 24 24.25 1.46 -16.08
N PRO A 25 23.56 2.37 -15.37
CA PRO A 25 24.10 3.69 -15.04
C PRO A 25 25.22 3.59 -13.96
N PRO A 26 26.23 4.48 -14.01
CA PRO A 26 27.38 4.43 -13.11
C PRO A 26 27.02 4.86 -11.68
N PRO A 27 27.79 4.42 -10.66
CA PRO A 27 27.57 4.83 -9.28
C PRO A 27 27.96 6.31 -9.07
N PRO A 28 27.25 7.03 -8.18
CA PRO A 28 27.58 8.42 -7.87
C PRO A 28 28.93 8.52 -7.14
N GLN A 29 29.69 9.54 -7.52
CA GLN A 29 30.99 9.89 -6.95
C GLN A 29 30.81 10.56 -5.58
N ASN A 30 31.64 10.17 -4.62
CA ASN A 30 31.76 10.77 -3.30
C ASN A 30 32.28 12.21 -3.40
N GLY A 31 31.58 13.16 -2.78
CA GLY A 31 32.07 14.50 -2.48
C GLY A 31 32.43 14.60 -1.00
N GLU A 32 33.67 14.98 -0.72
CA GLU A 32 34.22 15.21 0.61
C GLU A 32 33.70 16.50 1.26
N GLY A 33 33.48 16.44 2.58
CA GLY A 33 33.86 17.45 3.56
C GLY A 33 32.96 18.67 3.78
N VAL A 34 32.32 18.74 4.96
CA VAL A 34 32.38 19.91 5.87
C VAL A 34 32.23 19.40 7.31
N ASP A 35 33.22 19.69 8.15
CA ASP A 35 33.19 19.53 9.59
C ASP A 35 32.17 20.52 10.21
N ASP A 36 31.12 20.01 10.84
CA ASP A 36 30.30 20.80 11.76
C ASP A 36 30.29 20.12 13.13
N ILE A 37 30.92 20.81 14.08
CA ILE A 37 31.01 20.47 15.50
C ILE A 37 29.61 20.63 16.10
N VAL A 38 28.91 19.51 16.29
CA VAL A 38 27.66 19.45 17.07
C VAL A 38 28.03 19.34 18.55
N PRO A 39 27.55 20.23 19.43
CA PRO A 39 27.80 20.11 20.87
C PRO A 39 27.14 18.82 21.40
N PRO A 40 27.77 18.11 22.34
CA PRO A 40 27.24 16.83 22.82
C PRO A 40 25.88 17.05 23.52
N PRO A 41 24.87 16.20 23.24
CA PRO A 41 23.63 16.20 24.01
C PRO A 41 23.93 15.81 25.45
N SER A 42 23.37 16.58 26.38
CA SER A 42 23.45 16.46 27.84
C SER A 42 23.53 15.01 28.32
N GLU A 43 24.59 14.71 29.10
CA GLU A 43 24.89 13.41 29.70
C GLU A 43 23.73 12.90 30.55
N ILE A 44 22.98 11.93 30.02
CA ILE A 44 22.24 10.98 30.86
C ILE A 44 23.23 9.85 31.15
N SER A 45 23.83 9.88 32.35
CA SER A 45 24.76 8.84 32.81
C SER A 45 24.07 7.47 32.88
N TRP A 46 24.60 6.54 32.10
CA TRP A 46 24.20 5.13 32.05
C TRP A 46 24.45 4.35 33.36
N ASP A 47 25.19 4.92 34.32
CA ASP A 47 25.60 4.23 35.55
C ASP A 47 24.47 4.10 36.59
N SER A 48 23.36 4.80 36.41
CA SER A 48 22.25 4.81 37.38
C SER A 48 21.26 3.63 37.25
N VAL A 49 21.27 2.85 36.16
CA VAL A 49 20.13 1.98 35.84
C VAL A 49 20.43 0.51 36.04
N ARG A 50 19.79 -0.09 37.06
CA ARG A 50 19.68 -1.54 37.26
C ARG A 50 18.20 -1.95 37.26
N GLU A 51 17.93 -3.24 37.08
CA GLU A 51 16.60 -3.87 37.23
C GLU A 51 15.88 -3.45 38.53
N THR A 52 16.63 -3.11 39.58
CA THR A 52 16.18 -2.52 40.84
C THR A 52 15.55 -1.12 40.74
N GLU A 53 15.70 -0.40 39.63
CA GLU A 53 15.00 0.89 39.39
C GLU A 53 13.60 0.69 38.84
N LEU A 54 13.40 -0.30 37.95
CA LEU A 54 12.07 -0.59 37.39
C LEU A 54 11.11 -1.10 38.48
N THR A 55 11.63 -1.82 39.47
CA THR A 55 10.86 -2.27 40.63
C THR A 55 10.40 -1.13 41.55
N LYS A 56 11.05 0.04 41.49
CA LYS A 56 10.64 1.25 42.22
C LYS A 56 9.55 2.03 41.51
N LEU A 57 9.26 1.70 40.25
CA LEU A 57 8.17 2.32 39.51
C LEU A 57 6.86 1.68 39.98
N GLU A 58 5.96 2.55 40.44
CA GLU A 58 4.69 2.13 41.04
C GLU A 58 3.61 1.97 39.97
N THR A 59 3.70 2.76 38.89
CA THR A 59 2.69 2.80 37.85
C THR A 59 3.21 2.29 36.50
N ARG A 60 2.29 1.71 35.71
CA ARG A 60 2.54 1.28 34.32
C ARG A 60 3.09 2.41 33.45
N LYS A 61 2.53 3.62 33.56
CA LYS A 61 2.90 4.77 32.72
C LYS A 61 4.36 5.18 32.95
N GLN A 62 4.83 5.16 34.20
CA GLN A 62 6.22 5.41 34.52
C GLN A 62 7.15 4.35 33.89
N VAL A 63 6.75 3.08 33.89
CA VAL A 63 7.49 2.02 33.21
C VAL A 63 7.54 2.28 31.71
N GLN A 64 6.40 2.61 31.09
CA GLN A 64 6.32 2.94 29.66
C GLN A 64 7.26 4.08 29.29
N GLU A 65 7.19 5.23 30.00
CA GLU A 65 8.05 6.39 29.75
C GLU A 65 9.55 6.04 29.87
N ARG A 66 9.91 5.27 30.90
CA ARG A 66 11.30 4.86 31.14
C ARG A 66 11.81 3.90 30.07
N ILE A 67 11.02 2.90 29.68
CA ILE A 67 11.39 1.96 28.61
C ILE A 67 11.46 2.68 27.26
N THR A 68 10.55 3.61 26.96
CA THR A 68 10.61 4.44 25.75
C THR A 68 11.92 5.22 25.67
N ALA A 69 12.38 5.80 26.79
CA ALA A 69 13.67 6.50 26.84
C ALA A 69 14.85 5.56 26.52
N TYR A 70 14.86 4.33 27.03
CA TYR A 70 15.89 3.34 26.68
C TYR A 70 15.82 2.95 25.21
N LEU A 71 14.62 2.68 24.68
CA LEU A 71 14.46 2.32 23.28
C LEU A 71 14.95 3.42 22.33
N ARG A 72 14.81 4.70 22.72
CA ARG A 72 15.39 5.83 21.99
C ARG A 72 16.92 5.82 22.03
N LEU A 73 17.53 5.61 23.19
CA LEU A 73 18.98 5.47 23.31
C LEU A 73 19.53 4.31 22.47
N MET A 74 18.79 3.19 22.42
CA MET A 74 19.13 2.07 21.55
C MET A 74 19.08 2.44 20.06
N GLN A 75 18.10 3.24 19.63
CA GLN A 75 18.02 3.74 18.25
C GLN A 75 19.21 4.65 17.91
N GLU A 76 19.59 5.55 18.82
CA GLU A 76 20.74 6.43 18.65
C GLU A 76 22.07 5.64 18.62
N ALA A 77 22.16 4.55 19.38
CA ALA A 77 23.29 3.61 19.31
C ALA A 77 23.30 2.79 18.02
N GLU A 78 22.14 2.35 17.50
CA GLU A 78 22.01 1.65 16.20
C GLU A 78 22.59 2.51 15.06
N GLU A 79 22.37 3.83 15.09
CA GLU A 79 22.94 4.76 14.12
C GLU A 79 24.47 4.90 14.26
N ARG A 80 24.99 4.98 15.49
CA ARG A 80 26.44 5.02 15.78
C ARG A 80 27.17 3.74 15.37
N MET A 81 26.50 2.58 15.29
CA MET A 81 27.13 1.33 14.81
C MET A 81 27.64 1.39 13.36
N LYS A 82 27.15 2.36 12.56
CA LYS A 82 27.62 2.60 11.20
C LYS A 82 29.07 3.11 11.18
N ASP A 83 29.50 3.81 12.23
CA ASP A 83 30.88 4.25 12.43
C ASP A 83 31.74 3.11 13.01
N PRO A 84 32.85 2.70 12.34
CA PRO A 84 33.75 1.67 12.84
C PRO A 84 34.37 1.97 14.22
N VAL A 85 34.60 3.25 14.55
CA VAL A 85 35.27 3.68 15.80
C VAL A 85 34.33 3.56 17.00
N LEU A 86 33.05 3.91 16.81
CA LEU A 86 32.03 3.90 17.87
C LEU A 86 31.30 2.55 18.00
N ARG A 87 31.57 1.60 17.09
CA ARG A 87 30.81 0.35 16.97
C ARG A 87 30.82 -0.51 18.23
N GLU A 88 31.96 -0.68 18.89
CA GLU A 88 32.05 -1.53 20.09
C GLU A 88 31.32 -0.91 21.29
N GLN A 89 31.42 0.41 21.46
CA GLN A 89 30.67 1.13 22.49
C GLN A 89 29.16 1.05 22.21
N ALA A 90 28.73 1.31 20.98
CA ALA A 90 27.33 1.21 20.58
C ALA A 90 26.76 -0.21 20.78
N ARG A 91 27.54 -1.25 20.49
CA ARG A 91 27.15 -2.65 20.76
C ARG A 91 26.90 -2.91 22.24
N ALA A 92 27.77 -2.42 23.12
CA ALA A 92 27.62 -2.57 24.56
C ALA A 92 26.34 -1.86 25.07
N GLU A 93 26.07 -0.65 24.59
CA GLU A 93 24.86 0.11 24.95
C GLU A 93 23.57 -0.57 24.44
N ILE A 94 23.57 -1.07 23.19
CA ILE A 94 22.43 -1.82 22.64
C ILE A 94 22.17 -3.07 23.47
N ARG A 95 23.23 -3.83 23.80
CA ARG A 95 23.11 -5.06 24.60
C ARG A 95 22.53 -4.77 25.98
N LYS A 96 23.05 -3.74 26.67
CA LYS A 96 22.54 -3.34 27.99
C LYS A 96 21.05 -2.94 27.92
N THR A 97 20.66 -2.21 26.89
CA THR A 97 19.26 -1.82 26.67
C THR A 97 18.36 -3.03 26.39
N GLN A 98 18.83 -3.98 25.57
CA GLN A 98 18.12 -5.23 25.31
C GLN A 98 17.93 -6.05 26.57
N GLU A 99 18.95 -6.14 27.44
CA GLU A 99 18.87 -6.84 28.73
C GLU A 99 17.78 -6.21 29.63
N VAL A 100 17.74 -4.88 29.74
CA VAL A 100 16.70 -4.17 30.50
C VAL A 100 15.30 -4.42 29.93
N LEU A 101 15.14 -4.32 28.61
CA LEU A 101 13.86 -4.57 27.94
C LEU A 101 13.39 -6.01 28.14
N HIS A 102 14.28 -6.99 27.96
CA HIS A 102 13.94 -8.40 28.15
C HIS A 102 13.59 -8.71 29.62
N GLY A 103 14.30 -8.10 30.57
CA GLY A 103 13.95 -8.18 32.00
C GLY A 103 12.53 -7.64 32.26
N ALA A 104 12.22 -6.46 31.74
CA ALA A 104 10.90 -5.85 31.91
C ALA A 104 9.77 -6.69 31.26
N LEU A 105 9.99 -7.23 30.07
CA LEU A 105 9.01 -8.07 29.36
C LEU A 105 8.77 -9.43 30.04
N ARG A 106 9.73 -9.94 30.82
CA ARG A 106 9.62 -11.19 31.58
C ARG A 106 9.33 -11.00 33.07
N HIS A 107 9.16 -9.76 33.51
CA HIS A 107 8.96 -9.45 34.93
C HIS A 107 7.69 -10.12 35.47
N SER A 108 7.68 -10.52 36.74
CA SER A 108 6.50 -11.08 37.42
C SER A 108 5.27 -10.16 37.50
N ARG A 109 5.46 -8.83 37.61
CA ARG A 109 4.40 -7.82 37.71
C ARG A 109 3.82 -7.53 36.33
N GLN A 110 2.50 -7.62 36.21
CA GLN A 110 1.81 -7.45 34.93
C GLN A 110 1.96 -6.02 34.39
N GLU A 111 1.92 -5.03 35.26
CA GLU A 111 2.01 -3.61 34.90
C GLU A 111 3.36 -3.27 34.26
N ILE A 112 4.44 -3.91 34.75
CA ILE A 112 5.78 -3.73 34.19
C ILE A 112 5.86 -4.36 32.79
N ARG A 113 5.35 -5.60 32.63
CA ARG A 113 5.32 -6.27 31.33
C ARG A 113 4.49 -5.49 30.31
N GLN A 114 3.30 -5.03 30.69
CA GLN A 114 2.42 -4.26 29.81
C GLN A 114 3.05 -2.92 29.43
N GLY A 115 3.56 -2.15 30.40
CA GLY A 115 4.22 -0.87 30.11
C GLY A 115 5.42 -1.02 29.16
N ALA A 116 6.23 -2.07 29.34
CA ALA A 116 7.34 -2.37 28.45
C ALA A 116 6.89 -2.81 27.04
N LEU A 117 5.81 -3.60 26.96
CA LEU A 117 5.25 -4.08 25.69
C LEU A 117 4.64 -2.93 24.88
N THR A 118 3.86 -2.06 25.52
CA THR A 118 3.29 -0.86 24.91
C THR A 118 4.41 0.07 24.41
N ALA A 119 5.43 0.36 25.24
CA ALA A 119 6.59 1.15 24.83
C ALA A 119 7.34 0.55 23.62
N LEU A 120 7.50 -0.77 23.59
CA LEU A 120 8.09 -1.47 22.45
C LEU A 120 7.28 -1.28 21.17
N TYR A 121 5.95 -1.42 21.23
CA TYR A 121 5.08 -1.23 20.07
C TYR A 121 5.16 0.19 19.53
N LEU A 122 5.01 1.19 20.40
CA LEU A 122 5.09 2.60 20.02
C LEU A 122 6.44 2.91 19.36
N SER A 123 7.54 2.52 20.00
CA SER A 123 8.88 2.72 19.45
C SER A 123 9.08 2.06 18.09
N ARG A 124 8.48 0.88 17.85
CA ARG A 124 8.55 0.19 16.55
C ARG A 124 7.67 0.84 15.49
N PHE A 125 6.51 1.38 15.87
CA PHE A 125 5.54 1.97 14.94
C PHE A 125 5.83 3.44 14.61
N GLU A 126 6.56 4.15 15.47
CA GLU A 126 7.10 5.48 15.16
C GLU A 126 8.22 5.46 14.11
N ARG A 127 8.85 4.30 13.88
CA ARG A 127 9.91 4.18 12.88
C ARG A 127 9.37 4.38 11.47
N LYS A 128 10.20 4.99 10.62
CA LYS A 128 9.87 5.19 9.21
C LYS A 128 10.24 3.96 8.39
N TYR A 129 9.24 3.28 7.83
CA TYR A 129 9.44 2.19 6.88
C TYR A 129 9.24 2.69 5.45
N SER A 130 9.96 2.07 4.51
CA SER A 130 9.93 2.41 3.09
C SER A 130 8.84 1.67 2.30
N SER A 131 8.28 0.59 2.87
CA SER A 131 7.27 -0.22 2.20
C SER A 131 6.45 -1.05 3.18
N ARG A 132 5.26 -1.49 2.74
CA ARG A 132 4.42 -2.43 3.48
C ARG A 132 5.12 -3.76 3.73
N THR A 133 5.97 -4.21 2.81
CA THR A 133 6.80 -5.42 3.01
C THR A 133 7.75 -5.25 4.19
N LYS A 134 8.36 -4.08 4.37
CA LYS A 134 9.23 -3.82 5.52
C LYS A 134 8.46 -3.75 6.84
N VAL A 135 7.24 -3.21 6.82
CA VAL A 135 6.34 -3.29 7.98
C VAL A 135 5.98 -4.76 8.27
N GLU A 136 5.69 -5.56 7.25
CA GLU A 136 5.41 -6.98 7.43
C GLU A 136 6.60 -7.76 8.00
N GLU A 137 7.81 -7.55 7.47
CA GLU A 137 9.05 -8.16 8.00
C GLU A 137 9.25 -7.81 9.47
N MET A 138 8.98 -6.56 9.86
CA MET A 138 9.04 -6.12 11.24
C MET A 138 8.00 -6.83 12.13
N LEU A 139 6.74 -6.92 11.67
CA LEU A 139 5.68 -7.62 12.41
C LEU A 139 5.99 -9.12 12.54
N GLN A 140 6.47 -9.77 11.48
CA GLN A 140 6.90 -11.17 11.51
C GLN A 140 8.06 -11.38 12.49
N LYS A 141 9.02 -10.46 12.53
CA LYS A 141 10.10 -10.48 13.51
C LYS A 141 9.56 -10.37 14.94
N MET A 142 8.62 -9.45 15.19
CA MET A 142 7.97 -9.34 16.50
C MET A 142 7.20 -10.60 16.90
N VAL A 143 6.60 -11.32 15.93
CA VAL A 143 5.99 -12.62 16.20
C VAL A 143 7.04 -13.67 16.56
N ALA A 144 8.13 -13.75 15.80
CA ALA A 144 9.23 -14.69 16.06
C ALA A 144 9.88 -14.44 17.43
N ASP A 145 9.99 -13.17 17.83
CA ASP A 145 10.54 -12.75 19.12
C ASP A 145 9.53 -12.93 20.28
N GLY A 146 8.29 -13.37 19.99
CA GLY A 146 7.23 -13.60 20.98
C GLY A 146 6.57 -12.32 21.51
N HIS A 147 6.77 -11.19 20.84
CA HIS A 147 6.16 -9.90 21.17
C HIS A 147 4.79 -9.70 20.53
N LEU A 148 4.45 -10.47 19.50
CA LEU A 148 3.11 -10.51 18.90
C LEU A 148 2.67 -11.95 18.69
N ALA A 149 1.36 -12.18 18.70
CA ALA A 149 0.75 -13.43 18.26
C ALA A 149 -0.04 -13.20 16.98
N GLN A 150 0.05 -14.11 16.02
CA GLN A 150 -0.77 -14.04 14.82
C GLN A 150 -2.23 -14.34 15.18
N ALA A 151 -3.13 -13.44 14.80
CA ALA A 151 -4.56 -13.54 15.10
C ALA A 151 -5.29 -14.35 14.02
N SER A 152 -6.17 -15.27 14.43
CA SER A 152 -7.07 -16.03 13.55
C SER A 152 -8.48 -15.43 13.46
N GLY A 153 -8.74 -14.33 14.17
CA GLY A 153 -10.04 -13.64 14.26
C GLY A 153 -9.86 -12.13 14.35
N GLU A 154 -10.60 -11.48 15.24
CA GLU A 154 -10.44 -10.04 15.49
C GLU A 154 -9.01 -9.72 15.94
N ALA A 155 -8.41 -8.74 15.28
CA ALA A 155 -7.01 -8.41 15.42
C ALA A 155 -6.85 -6.94 15.79
N LEU A 156 -6.09 -6.67 16.86
CA LEU A 156 -5.72 -5.33 17.28
C LEU A 156 -4.93 -4.61 16.18
N ILE A 157 -3.98 -5.32 15.57
CA ILE A 157 -3.11 -4.82 14.50
C ILE A 157 -3.43 -5.63 13.24
N SER A 158 -3.79 -4.97 12.15
CA SER A 158 -4.15 -5.66 10.90
C SER A 158 -3.46 -5.01 9.70
N LEU A 159 -2.55 -5.76 9.08
CA LEU A 159 -1.87 -5.34 7.84
C LEU A 159 -2.78 -5.56 6.61
N SER A 160 -3.66 -6.57 6.68
CA SER A 160 -4.64 -6.91 5.64
C SER A 160 -5.74 -7.80 6.21
N ALA A 161 -6.78 -8.05 5.43
CA ALA A 161 -7.90 -8.95 5.78
C ALA A 161 -7.49 -10.38 6.17
N ARG A 162 -6.24 -10.81 5.91
CA ARG A 162 -5.74 -12.16 6.28
C ARG A 162 -4.55 -12.15 7.25
N LYS A 163 -4.02 -10.97 7.60
CA LYS A 163 -2.84 -10.83 8.46
C LYS A 163 -3.16 -9.88 9.60
N GLY A 164 -3.62 -10.48 10.70
CA GLY A 164 -3.89 -9.83 11.97
C GLY A 164 -2.90 -10.27 13.05
N TYR A 165 -2.66 -9.39 14.01
CA TYR A 165 -1.76 -9.61 15.14
C TYR A 165 -2.40 -9.09 16.43
N ASN A 166 -2.24 -9.86 17.50
CA ASN A 166 -2.68 -9.49 18.85
C ASN A 166 -1.49 -9.51 19.82
N PRO A 167 -1.51 -8.66 20.86
CA PRO A 167 -0.56 -8.75 21.95
C PRO A 167 -0.63 -10.13 22.64
N PRO A 168 0.51 -10.70 23.09
CA PRO A 168 0.52 -11.95 23.85
C PRO A 168 -0.08 -11.81 25.26
N VAL A 169 -0.19 -10.58 25.76
CA VAL A 169 -0.79 -10.24 27.06
C VAL A 169 -1.85 -9.16 26.79
N PRO A 170 -3.07 -9.28 27.35
CA PRO A 170 -4.11 -8.29 27.13
C PRO A 170 -3.64 -6.90 27.57
N LEU A 171 -3.93 -5.90 26.73
CA LEU A 171 -3.71 -4.50 27.04
C LEU A 171 -4.98 -3.89 27.63
N THR A 172 -4.86 -2.73 28.25
CA THR A 172 -6.03 -1.92 28.63
C THR A 172 -6.64 -1.25 27.41
N GLU A 173 -7.91 -0.84 27.47
CA GLU A 173 -8.61 -0.21 26.35
C GLU A 173 -7.89 1.06 25.85
N GLU A 174 -7.34 1.87 26.77
CA GLU A 174 -6.57 3.07 26.42
C GLU A 174 -5.30 2.74 25.64
N GLU A 175 -4.57 1.68 26.02
CA GLU A 175 -3.36 1.24 25.32
C GLU A 175 -3.69 0.60 23.98
N GLU A 176 -4.75 -0.20 23.91
CA GLU A 176 -5.20 -0.75 22.65
C GLU A 176 -5.50 0.36 21.65
N ARG A 177 -6.15 1.43 22.11
CA ARG A 177 -6.43 2.61 21.29
C ARG A 177 -5.13 3.29 20.84
N GLU A 178 -4.21 3.55 21.77
CA GLU A 178 -2.91 4.15 21.46
C GLU A 178 -2.12 3.32 20.44
N VAL A 179 -1.99 2.02 20.66
CA VAL A 179 -1.29 1.08 19.76
C VAL A 179 -1.96 1.02 18.38
N ARG A 180 -3.30 0.99 18.33
CA ARG A 180 -4.06 1.04 17.07
C ARG A 180 -3.79 2.34 16.31
N ASP A 181 -3.81 3.48 16.99
CA ASP A 181 -3.64 4.79 16.37
C ASP A 181 -2.23 4.98 15.81
N PHE A 182 -1.20 4.58 16.57
CA PHE A 182 0.18 4.60 16.07
C PHE A 182 0.40 3.63 14.91
N PHE A 183 -0.20 2.44 14.96
CA PHE A 183 -0.10 1.49 13.85
C PHE A 183 -0.85 1.99 12.60
N LYS A 184 -2.03 2.59 12.76
CA LYS A 184 -2.75 3.24 11.65
C LYS A 184 -1.89 4.33 11.02
N LYS A 185 -1.31 5.22 11.83
CA LYS A 185 -0.38 6.26 11.38
C LYS A 185 0.81 5.67 10.61
N LEU A 186 1.42 4.60 11.13
CA LEU A 186 2.49 3.89 10.46
C LEU A 186 2.09 3.41 9.05
N LEU A 187 0.92 2.79 8.94
CA LEU A 187 0.42 2.30 7.65
C LEU A 187 0.13 3.43 6.68
N THR A 188 -0.50 4.51 7.15
CA THR A 188 -0.76 5.72 6.37
C THR A 188 0.55 6.31 5.83
N ASP A 189 1.52 6.56 6.70
CA ASP A 189 2.83 7.09 6.31
C ASP A 189 3.56 6.18 5.31
N THR A 190 3.48 4.87 5.52
CA THR A 190 4.12 3.88 4.64
C THR A 190 3.47 3.86 3.26
N VAL A 191 2.14 3.92 3.20
CA VAL A 191 1.39 3.98 1.93
C VAL A 191 1.70 5.26 1.17
N SER A 192 1.72 6.40 1.85
CA SER A 192 2.06 7.68 1.22
C SER A 192 3.46 7.64 0.62
N ARG A 193 4.45 7.09 1.33
CA ARG A 193 5.82 6.93 0.79
C ARG A 193 5.88 5.96 -0.39
N GLU A 194 5.14 4.85 -0.34
CA GLU A 194 5.04 3.93 -1.46
C GLU A 194 4.43 4.61 -2.68
N TYR A 195 3.42 5.47 -2.47
CA TYR A 195 2.80 6.27 -3.52
C TYR A 195 3.79 7.28 -4.12
N ASP A 196 4.48 8.06 -3.30
CA ASP A 196 5.49 9.03 -3.77
C ASP A 196 6.61 8.34 -4.57
N THR A 197 7.04 7.16 -4.11
CA THR A 197 8.06 6.35 -4.79
C THR A 197 7.52 5.82 -6.12
N TRP A 198 6.26 5.39 -6.15
CA TRP A 198 5.61 4.94 -7.37
C TRP A 198 5.47 6.08 -8.38
N GLU A 199 5.00 7.26 -7.98
CA GLU A 199 4.86 8.43 -8.87
C GLU A 199 6.20 8.84 -9.48
N LYS A 200 7.29 8.82 -8.70
CA LYS A 200 8.64 9.05 -9.24
C LYS A 200 9.05 7.98 -10.24
N THR A 201 8.79 6.72 -9.92
CA THR A 201 9.08 5.59 -10.82
C THR A 201 8.26 5.69 -12.10
N LEU A 202 6.98 6.04 -12.00
CA LEU A 202 6.06 6.18 -13.10
C LEU A 202 6.52 7.26 -14.07
N ARG A 203 6.84 8.46 -13.55
CA ARG A 203 7.37 9.56 -14.36
C ARG A 203 8.65 9.17 -15.11
N GLN A 204 9.60 8.55 -14.40
CA GLN A 204 10.83 8.09 -15.04
C GLN A 204 10.54 7.09 -16.17
N LEU A 205 9.69 6.10 -15.94
CA LEU A 205 9.34 5.12 -16.96
C LEU A 205 8.56 5.74 -18.13
N GLN A 206 7.69 6.72 -17.87
CA GLN A 206 6.98 7.45 -18.91
C GLN A 206 7.93 8.29 -19.77
N ASP A 207 8.95 8.90 -19.17
CA ASP A 207 10.01 9.64 -19.87
C ASP A 207 10.88 8.69 -20.71
N ASP A 208 11.22 7.51 -20.17
CA ASP A 208 12.09 6.52 -20.83
C ASP A 208 11.42 5.86 -22.04
N TYR A 209 10.11 5.60 -21.97
CA TYR A 209 9.39 4.79 -22.95
C TYR A 209 8.36 5.55 -23.80
N GLY A 210 8.03 6.79 -23.46
CA GLY A 210 6.89 7.52 -24.02
C GLY A 210 5.55 6.99 -23.49
N VAL A 211 4.50 7.81 -23.58
CA VAL A 211 3.19 7.49 -22.99
C VAL A 211 2.18 7.11 -24.08
N ILE A 212 1.48 6.00 -23.87
CA ILE A 212 0.31 5.59 -24.67
C ILE A 212 -0.91 5.36 -23.78
N SER A 213 -2.10 5.57 -24.33
CA SER A 213 -3.34 5.27 -23.61
C SER A 213 -3.55 3.77 -23.46
N VAL A 214 -4.23 3.36 -22.39
CA VAL A 214 -4.69 1.97 -22.17
C VAL A 214 -5.55 1.50 -23.35
N THR A 215 -6.37 2.39 -23.90
CA THR A 215 -7.25 2.11 -25.04
C THR A 215 -6.49 1.85 -26.33
N ASP A 216 -5.24 2.30 -26.40
CA ASP A 216 -4.42 2.19 -27.61
C ASP A 216 -3.62 0.90 -27.62
N LEU A 217 -3.64 0.08 -26.55
CA LEU A 217 -3.00 -1.24 -26.54
C LEU A 217 -3.69 -2.21 -27.51
N SER A 218 -2.96 -2.57 -28.54
CA SER A 218 -3.38 -3.38 -29.68
C SER A 218 -2.15 -4.07 -30.29
N PRO A 219 -2.35 -5.06 -31.17
CA PRO A 219 -1.24 -5.67 -31.92
C PRO A 219 -0.47 -4.67 -32.81
N THR A 220 -1.07 -3.53 -33.15
CA THR A 220 -0.53 -2.51 -34.06
C THR A 220 -0.04 -1.25 -33.35
N THR A 221 -0.04 -1.23 -32.01
CA THR A 221 0.30 -0.03 -31.23
C THR A 221 1.74 0.40 -31.46
N GLN A 222 1.93 1.71 -31.57
CA GLN A 222 3.26 2.32 -31.52
C GLN A 222 3.90 2.07 -30.15
N SER A 223 5.22 2.00 -30.10
CA SER A 223 5.92 1.71 -28.85
C SER A 223 5.61 2.74 -27.77
N GLY A 224 5.34 2.29 -26.55
CA GLY A 224 5.02 3.19 -25.45
C GLY A 224 4.64 2.48 -24.18
N ALA A 225 4.76 3.20 -23.06
CA ALA A 225 4.37 2.70 -21.75
C ALA A 225 2.97 3.17 -21.34
N CYS A 226 2.31 2.31 -20.58
CA CYS A 226 0.94 2.46 -20.17
C CYS A 226 0.74 1.97 -18.74
N GLU A 227 0.01 2.74 -17.95
CA GLU A 227 -0.34 2.37 -16.59
C GLU A 227 -1.76 1.79 -16.53
N PHE A 228 -1.87 0.68 -15.81
CA PHE A 228 -3.12 0.05 -15.45
C PHE A 228 -3.33 0.17 -13.95
N SER A 229 -4.43 0.80 -13.56
CA SER A 229 -4.95 0.72 -12.19
C SER A 229 -6.03 -0.35 -12.14
N PHE A 230 -6.03 -1.17 -11.09
CA PHE A 230 -7.08 -2.15 -10.85
C PHE A 230 -7.48 -2.13 -9.38
N PRO A 231 -8.79 -1.98 -9.09
CA PRO A 231 -9.27 -1.90 -7.71
C PRO A 231 -9.15 -3.26 -7.01
N GLU A 232 -9.09 -3.25 -5.68
CA GLU A 232 -9.25 -4.49 -4.90
C GLU A 232 -10.71 -4.94 -5.00
N GLY A 233 -10.95 -6.25 -5.08
CA GLY A 233 -12.31 -6.76 -5.22
C GLY A 233 -12.46 -8.17 -4.71
N ARG A 234 -13.57 -8.80 -5.07
CA ARG A 234 -13.80 -10.23 -4.85
C ARG A 234 -14.16 -10.89 -6.16
N ASP A 235 -13.69 -12.11 -6.35
CA ASP A 235 -14.18 -12.94 -7.45
C ASP A 235 -15.60 -13.48 -7.13
N PRO A 236 -16.31 -14.08 -8.10
CA PRO A 236 -17.65 -14.65 -7.86
C PRO A 236 -17.70 -15.74 -6.78
N LYS A 237 -16.54 -16.27 -6.35
CA LYS A 237 -16.41 -17.25 -5.26
C LYS A 237 -16.10 -16.58 -3.92
N GLY A 238 -16.16 -15.25 -3.85
CA GLY A 238 -15.90 -14.44 -2.65
C GLY A 238 -14.43 -14.31 -2.29
N ARG A 239 -13.49 -14.77 -3.13
CA ARG A 239 -12.05 -14.68 -2.87
C ARG A 239 -11.55 -13.27 -3.18
N VAL A 240 -10.77 -12.72 -2.27
CA VAL A 240 -10.16 -11.39 -2.43
C VAL A 240 -9.25 -11.36 -3.65
N LEU A 241 -9.49 -10.41 -4.54
CA LEU A 241 -8.67 -10.05 -5.70
C LEU A 241 -7.93 -8.76 -5.35
N PHE A 242 -6.62 -8.83 -5.16
CA PHE A 242 -5.84 -7.66 -4.76
C PHE A 242 -5.93 -6.51 -5.76
N GLY A 243 -5.94 -5.29 -5.23
CA GLY A 243 -5.78 -4.06 -6.01
C GLY A 243 -4.32 -3.67 -6.22
N GLY A 244 -4.08 -2.69 -7.08
CA GLY A 244 -2.75 -2.18 -7.34
C GLY A 244 -2.66 -1.41 -8.65
N ARG A 245 -1.41 -1.09 -9.02
CA ARG A 245 -1.04 -0.42 -10.27
C ARG A 245 -0.02 -1.28 -10.99
N LEU A 246 -0.10 -1.34 -12.31
CA LEU A 246 0.81 -2.08 -13.19
C LEU A 246 1.22 -1.16 -14.34
N MET A 247 2.51 -0.92 -14.46
CA MET A 247 3.11 -0.25 -15.62
C MET A 247 3.56 -1.32 -16.60
N VAL A 248 3.15 -1.19 -17.85
CA VAL A 248 3.60 -2.05 -18.95
C VAL A 248 4.19 -1.20 -20.07
N TYR A 249 5.08 -1.81 -20.84
CA TYR A 249 5.60 -1.27 -22.08
C TYR A 249 5.10 -2.12 -23.23
N SER A 250 4.53 -1.48 -24.25
CA SER A 250 4.05 -2.11 -25.47
C SER A 250 5.06 -1.85 -26.58
N GLU A 251 5.45 -2.88 -27.32
CA GLU A 251 6.31 -2.76 -28.50
C GLU A 251 6.04 -3.92 -29.47
N GLY A 252 5.74 -3.61 -30.73
CA GLY A 252 5.59 -4.63 -31.78
C GLY A 252 4.54 -5.71 -31.46
N GLY A 253 3.42 -5.32 -30.84
CA GLY A 253 2.36 -6.24 -30.42
C GLY A 253 2.71 -7.10 -29.19
N LYS A 254 3.83 -6.84 -28.51
CA LYS A 254 4.22 -7.46 -27.24
C LYS A 254 4.00 -6.48 -26.10
N ILE A 255 3.56 -7.00 -24.95
CA ILE A 255 3.30 -6.25 -23.73
C ILE A 255 4.23 -6.79 -22.64
N PHE A 256 5.16 -5.95 -22.21
CA PHE A 256 6.14 -6.25 -21.18
C PHE A 256 5.69 -5.63 -19.86
N PRO A 257 5.48 -6.40 -18.78
CA PRO A 257 5.30 -5.82 -17.46
C PRO A 257 6.62 -5.23 -16.98
N VAL A 258 6.61 -3.95 -16.61
CA VAL A 258 7.83 -3.19 -16.26
C VAL A 258 7.91 -2.97 -14.76
N ALA A 259 6.83 -2.48 -14.16
CA ALA A 259 6.78 -2.19 -12.73
C ALA A 259 5.36 -2.39 -12.21
N ALA A 260 5.21 -2.62 -10.90
CA ALA A 260 3.91 -2.68 -10.26
C ALA A 260 3.95 -2.22 -8.81
N GLN A 261 2.79 -1.79 -8.32
CA GLN A 261 2.52 -1.44 -6.92
C GLN A 261 1.49 -2.41 -6.33
N GLY A 262 1.56 -2.63 -5.01
CA GLY A 262 0.64 -3.49 -4.28
C GLY A 262 1.05 -4.96 -4.26
N ALA A 263 0.09 -5.86 -4.06
CA ALA A 263 0.36 -7.28 -3.79
C ALA A 263 1.03 -8.03 -4.95
N CYS A 264 0.96 -7.50 -6.17
CA CYS A 264 1.57 -8.12 -7.35
C CYS A 264 3.03 -7.69 -7.61
N ARG A 265 3.56 -6.71 -6.86
CA ARG A 265 4.89 -6.12 -7.09
C ARG A 265 6.01 -7.15 -7.23
N ALA A 266 6.10 -8.12 -6.31
CA ALA A 266 7.16 -9.13 -6.32
C ALA A 266 7.08 -10.02 -7.58
N ALA A 267 5.88 -10.52 -7.89
CA ALA A 267 5.68 -11.38 -9.05
C ALA A 267 5.91 -10.65 -10.39
N ILE A 268 5.55 -9.36 -10.46
CA ILE A 268 5.83 -8.53 -11.63
C ILE A 268 7.32 -8.21 -11.76
N ALA A 269 8.01 -7.90 -10.65
CA ALA A 269 9.45 -7.66 -10.67
C ALA A 269 10.23 -8.90 -11.17
N GLU A 270 9.80 -10.10 -10.82
CA GLU A 270 10.37 -11.34 -11.39
C GLU A 270 10.07 -11.49 -12.88
N ALA A 271 8.81 -11.23 -13.30
CA ALA A 271 8.44 -11.31 -14.71
C ALA A 271 9.26 -10.33 -15.57
N ALA A 272 9.46 -9.11 -15.08
CA ALA A 272 10.28 -8.08 -15.73
C ALA A 272 11.75 -8.53 -15.89
N LYS A 273 12.35 -9.09 -14.82
CA LYS A 273 13.75 -9.60 -14.85
C LYS A 273 13.97 -10.67 -15.91
N GLU A 274 12.96 -11.52 -16.13
CA GLU A 274 13.02 -12.60 -17.12
C GLU A 274 12.65 -12.15 -18.53
N LYS A 275 12.36 -10.85 -18.74
CA LYS A 275 11.90 -10.30 -20.02
C LYS A 275 10.63 -11.01 -20.52
N PHE A 276 9.76 -11.39 -19.58
CA PHE A 276 8.46 -11.97 -19.89
C PHE A 276 7.61 -10.98 -20.69
N PHE A 277 6.83 -11.46 -21.64
CA PHE A 277 5.86 -10.66 -22.38
C PHE A 277 4.58 -11.44 -22.67
N LEU A 278 3.49 -10.69 -22.84
CA LEU A 278 2.25 -11.19 -23.43
C LEU A 278 2.06 -10.63 -24.82
N LEU A 279 1.42 -11.39 -25.70
CA LEU A 279 1.03 -10.90 -27.02
C LEU A 279 -0.28 -10.12 -26.89
N ALA A 280 -0.33 -8.92 -27.44
CA ALA A 280 -1.45 -7.99 -27.26
C ALA A 280 -2.80 -8.57 -27.70
N TYR A 281 -2.83 -9.35 -28.78
CA TYR A 281 -4.06 -10.00 -29.27
C TYR A 281 -4.70 -10.94 -28.23
N THR A 282 -3.93 -11.45 -27.27
CA THR A 282 -4.47 -12.32 -26.22
C THR A 282 -5.43 -11.58 -25.29
N LEU A 283 -5.36 -10.24 -25.23
CA LEU A 283 -6.28 -9.43 -24.44
C LEU A 283 -7.70 -9.43 -25.01
N GLU A 284 -7.88 -9.74 -26.29
CA GLU A 284 -9.21 -9.90 -26.92
C GLU A 284 -9.88 -11.22 -26.55
N TRP A 285 -9.12 -12.18 -26.01
CA TRP A 285 -9.66 -13.49 -25.64
C TRP A 285 -10.68 -13.36 -24.50
N LYS A 286 -11.73 -14.18 -24.56
CA LYS A 286 -12.71 -14.31 -23.46
C LYS A 286 -12.10 -14.97 -22.22
N GLY A 287 -11.07 -15.79 -22.41
CA GLY A 287 -10.34 -16.47 -21.35
C GLY A 287 -9.09 -17.13 -21.91
N LEU A 288 -8.09 -17.31 -21.05
CA LEU A 288 -6.89 -18.07 -21.39
C LEU A 288 -7.18 -19.58 -21.49
N PRO A 289 -6.48 -20.32 -22.37
CA PRO A 289 -6.51 -21.77 -22.42
C PRO A 289 -6.18 -22.38 -21.06
N PRO A 290 -6.85 -23.47 -20.63
CA PRO A 290 -6.64 -24.07 -19.33
C PRO A 290 -5.16 -24.49 -19.14
N PRO A 291 -4.65 -24.54 -17.88
CA PRO A 291 -3.26 -24.84 -17.60
C PRO A 291 -2.75 -26.11 -18.30
N ASP A 292 -3.56 -27.17 -18.35
CA ASP A 292 -3.17 -28.44 -19.00
C ASP A 292 -2.93 -28.30 -20.50
N ALA A 293 -3.66 -27.41 -21.18
CA ALA A 293 -3.44 -27.12 -22.59
C ALA A 293 -2.12 -26.37 -22.81
N LEU A 294 -1.74 -25.49 -21.88
CA LEU A 294 -0.47 -24.77 -21.89
C LEU A 294 0.70 -25.69 -21.54
N LYS A 295 0.52 -26.63 -20.60
CA LYS A 295 1.52 -27.67 -20.27
C LYS A 295 1.84 -28.56 -21.47
N LYS A 296 0.84 -28.92 -22.27
CA LYS A 296 1.02 -29.65 -23.54
C LYS A 296 1.85 -28.88 -24.57
N LYS A 297 2.11 -27.59 -24.34
CA LYS A 297 3.00 -26.73 -25.15
C LYS A 297 4.37 -26.52 -24.50
N ASN A 298 4.75 -27.37 -23.55
CA ASN A 298 6.03 -27.31 -22.82
C ASN A 298 6.24 -26.04 -21.99
N LEU A 299 5.16 -25.36 -21.60
CA LEU A 299 5.24 -24.26 -20.64
C LEU A 299 5.34 -24.81 -19.22
N THR A 300 6.24 -24.23 -18.42
CA THR A 300 6.40 -24.59 -17.00
C THR A 300 5.23 -24.05 -16.17
N ASP A 301 4.99 -24.65 -15.00
CA ASP A 301 3.97 -24.15 -14.07
C ASP A 301 4.19 -22.68 -13.68
N GLN A 302 5.44 -22.25 -13.56
CA GLN A 302 5.81 -20.87 -13.25
C GLN A 302 5.47 -19.91 -14.40
N GLN A 303 5.79 -20.29 -15.63
CA GLN A 303 5.42 -19.51 -16.83
C GLN A 303 3.91 -19.38 -16.96
N ILE A 304 3.18 -20.49 -16.77
CA ILE A 304 1.71 -20.51 -16.81
C ILE A 304 1.13 -19.57 -15.75
N ARG A 305 1.61 -19.64 -14.50
CA ARG A 305 1.17 -18.73 -13.43
C ARG A 305 1.38 -17.26 -13.78
N ARG A 306 2.50 -16.91 -14.42
CA ARG A 306 2.79 -15.54 -14.84
C ARG A 306 1.91 -15.08 -15.99
N ILE A 307 1.69 -15.94 -17.00
CA ILE A 307 0.73 -15.66 -18.08
C ILE A 307 -0.63 -15.32 -17.51
N TYR A 308 -1.15 -16.19 -16.63
CA TYR A 308 -2.44 -15.95 -15.98
C TYR A 308 -2.44 -14.70 -15.10
N LEU A 309 -1.37 -14.44 -14.34
CA LEU A 309 -1.27 -13.25 -13.51
C LEU A 309 -1.34 -11.98 -14.35
N VAL A 310 -0.42 -11.81 -15.30
CA VAL A 310 -0.30 -10.58 -16.08
C VAL A 310 -1.55 -10.37 -16.94
N TRP A 311 -2.08 -11.42 -17.57
CA TRP A 311 -3.29 -11.34 -18.38
C TRP A 311 -4.50 -10.91 -17.55
N ASN A 312 -4.70 -11.51 -16.36
CA ASN A 312 -5.82 -11.12 -15.49
C ASN A 312 -5.68 -9.69 -14.97
N LEU A 313 -4.46 -9.23 -14.64
CA LEU A 313 -4.21 -7.85 -14.21
C LEU A 313 -4.53 -6.86 -15.32
N LEU A 314 -4.06 -7.12 -16.54
CA LEU A 314 -4.34 -6.29 -17.71
C LEU A 314 -5.83 -6.25 -18.01
N LYS A 315 -6.53 -7.39 -18.06
CA LYS A 315 -7.97 -7.44 -18.31
C LYS A 315 -8.76 -6.65 -17.26
N ARG A 316 -8.44 -6.83 -15.98
CA ARG A 316 -9.07 -6.05 -14.89
C ARG A 316 -8.79 -4.56 -15.03
N GLY A 317 -7.56 -4.17 -15.37
CA GLY A 317 -7.20 -2.77 -15.58
C GLY A 317 -7.91 -2.16 -16.79
N MET A 318 -8.05 -2.90 -17.91
CA MET A 318 -8.82 -2.45 -19.09
C MET A 318 -10.31 -2.28 -18.78
N GLU A 319 -10.90 -3.24 -18.05
CA GLU A 319 -12.30 -3.15 -17.60
C GLU A 319 -12.50 -1.96 -16.66
N TRP A 320 -11.56 -1.74 -15.75
CA TRP A 320 -11.57 -0.59 -14.85
C TRP A 320 -11.41 0.74 -15.59
N GLU A 321 -10.50 0.82 -16.54
CA GLU A 321 -10.29 2.03 -17.33
C GLU A 321 -11.51 2.33 -18.21
N LYS A 322 -12.12 1.30 -18.81
CA LYS A 322 -13.38 1.47 -19.53
C LYS A 322 -14.48 2.01 -18.62
N TYR A 323 -14.60 1.47 -17.40
CA TYR A 323 -15.52 1.98 -16.40
C TYR A 323 -15.21 3.45 -16.04
N ARG A 324 -13.94 3.81 -15.79
CA ARG A 324 -13.51 5.19 -15.52
C ARG A 324 -13.85 6.13 -16.67
N GLN A 325 -13.55 5.75 -17.91
CA GLN A 325 -13.84 6.54 -19.10
C GLN A 325 -15.34 6.73 -19.31
N GLU A 326 -16.15 5.69 -19.07
CA GLU A 326 -17.62 5.80 -19.11
C GLU A 326 -18.17 6.69 -17.99
N ALA A 327 -17.59 6.57 -16.78
CA ALA A 327 -17.95 7.34 -15.60
C ALA A 327 -17.58 8.83 -15.70
N LEU A 328 -16.54 9.17 -16.47
CA LEU A 328 -16.04 10.54 -16.67
C LEU A 328 -16.58 11.21 -17.94
N LYS A 329 -17.55 10.61 -18.66
CA LYS A 329 -18.19 11.25 -19.81
C LYS A 329 -19.01 12.46 -19.34
N GLY A 330 -18.50 13.68 -19.55
CA GLY A 330 -19.19 14.94 -19.21
C GLY A 330 -18.21 16.06 -18.84
N SER A 331 -18.68 17.06 -18.10
CA SER A 331 -17.85 18.12 -17.50
C SER A 331 -16.99 17.52 -16.37
N SER A 332 -15.89 16.87 -16.74
CA SER A 332 -14.97 16.28 -15.77
C SER A 332 -14.25 17.37 -14.98
N LEU A 333 -14.32 17.25 -13.65
CA LEU A 333 -13.59 18.06 -12.70
C LEU A 333 -12.39 17.27 -12.19
N ASN A 334 -11.30 17.97 -11.87
CA ASN A 334 -10.28 17.42 -10.99
C ASN A 334 -10.78 17.41 -9.53
N ALA A 335 -10.09 16.67 -8.66
CA ALA A 335 -10.51 16.50 -7.27
C ALA A 335 -10.59 17.84 -6.47
N PRO A 336 -9.64 18.78 -6.60
CA PRO A 336 -9.75 20.12 -6.00
C PRO A 336 -10.98 20.89 -6.45
N GLN A 337 -11.24 20.99 -7.75
CA GLN A 337 -12.40 21.70 -8.31
C GLN A 337 -13.72 21.16 -7.75
N PHE A 338 -13.84 19.84 -7.65
CA PHE A 338 -15.02 19.23 -7.03
C PHE A 338 -15.13 19.61 -5.55
N CYS A 339 -14.04 19.53 -4.78
CA CYS A 339 -14.04 19.89 -3.36
C CYS A 339 -14.42 21.37 -3.13
N GLU A 340 -14.00 22.28 -4.01
CA GLU A 340 -14.28 23.71 -3.94
C GLU A 340 -15.74 24.10 -4.18
N GLY A 341 -16.59 23.23 -4.72
CA GLY A 341 -17.96 23.62 -5.06
C GLY A 341 -18.38 23.44 -6.50
N GLN A 342 -17.45 23.12 -7.40
CA GLN A 342 -17.72 23.22 -8.84
C GLN A 342 -18.69 22.13 -9.31
N VAL A 343 -19.55 22.50 -10.25
CA VAL A 343 -20.54 21.61 -10.88
C VAL A 343 -19.83 20.78 -11.95
N GLY A 344 -20.02 19.47 -11.90
CA GLY A 344 -19.37 18.53 -12.81
C GLY A 344 -19.11 17.18 -12.16
N THR A 345 -18.40 16.32 -12.89
CA THR A 345 -18.18 14.91 -12.51
C THR A 345 -16.75 14.71 -12.07
N VAL A 346 -16.56 14.09 -10.91
CA VAL A 346 -15.25 13.67 -10.42
C VAL A 346 -15.23 12.16 -10.23
N LEU A 347 -14.07 11.55 -10.44
CA LEU A 347 -13.81 10.22 -9.92
C LEU A 347 -13.29 10.37 -8.49
N VAL A 348 -14.12 10.00 -7.52
CA VAL A 348 -13.72 9.94 -6.11
C VAL A 348 -12.82 8.74 -5.95
N GLU A 349 -11.57 8.92 -5.52
CA GLU A 349 -10.62 7.83 -5.27
C GLU A 349 -10.01 7.95 -3.86
N LEU A 350 -10.28 6.97 -2.99
CA LEU A 350 -9.58 6.79 -1.71
C LEU A 350 -8.60 5.62 -1.86
N GLN A 351 -7.31 5.91 -1.65
CA GLN A 351 -6.24 4.91 -1.83
C GLN A 351 -5.95 4.06 -0.58
N GLN A 352 -6.77 4.20 0.46
CA GLN A 352 -6.57 3.51 1.74
C GLN A 352 -7.72 2.55 2.07
N ALA A 353 -7.47 1.68 3.05
CA ALA A 353 -8.53 0.87 3.63
C ALA A 353 -9.53 1.80 4.33
N TRP A 354 -10.76 1.84 3.84
CA TRP A 354 -11.87 2.54 4.45
C TRP A 354 -12.61 1.60 5.41
N GLU A 355 -12.70 2.00 6.66
CA GLU A 355 -13.45 1.30 7.70
C GLU A 355 -14.55 2.24 8.19
N PRO A 356 -15.84 1.94 7.93
CA PRO A 356 -16.94 2.71 8.49
C PRO A 356 -16.88 2.63 10.02
N LYS A 357 -17.13 3.74 10.71
CA LYS A 357 -17.06 3.78 12.20
C LYS A 357 -17.92 2.74 12.91
N GLU A 358 -18.99 2.27 12.25
CA GLU A 358 -19.99 1.35 12.80
C GLU A 358 -19.87 -0.07 12.22
N SER A 359 -18.80 -0.38 11.48
CA SER A 359 -18.63 -1.68 10.84
C SER A 359 -17.21 -2.21 10.97
N ASP A 360 -17.09 -3.48 11.36
CA ASP A 360 -15.81 -4.23 11.33
C ASP A 360 -15.37 -4.60 9.91
N LYS A 361 -16.15 -4.20 8.88
CA LYS A 361 -15.83 -4.46 7.47
C LYS A 361 -14.94 -3.36 6.92
N LYS A 362 -13.74 -3.76 6.50
CA LYS A 362 -12.80 -2.91 5.76
C LYS A 362 -13.03 -3.02 4.25
N TRP A 363 -13.12 -1.87 3.60
CA TRP A 363 -13.23 -1.70 2.15
C TRP A 363 -11.91 -1.12 1.65
N TYR A 364 -11.42 -1.55 0.49
CA TYR A 364 -10.13 -1.10 -0.03
C TYR A 364 -10.35 -0.46 -1.39
N ASN A 365 -9.57 0.59 -1.71
CA ASN A 365 -9.59 1.27 -3.01
C ASN A 365 -11.01 1.72 -3.42
N VAL A 366 -11.64 2.51 -2.55
CA VAL A 366 -12.97 3.07 -2.81
C VAL A 366 -12.85 4.06 -3.96
N ALA A 367 -13.30 3.65 -5.14
CA ALA A 367 -13.32 4.49 -6.32
C ALA A 367 -14.68 4.45 -7.03
N PHE A 368 -15.30 5.61 -7.25
CA PHE A 368 -16.58 5.72 -7.95
C PHE A 368 -16.80 7.15 -8.48
N PRO A 369 -17.62 7.33 -9.53
CA PRO A 369 -18.01 8.66 -9.99
C PRO A 369 -18.98 9.34 -9.02
N ALA A 370 -18.72 10.61 -8.75
CA ALA A 370 -19.67 11.52 -8.12
C ALA A 370 -19.89 12.74 -9.02
N GLU A 371 -21.15 13.08 -9.27
CA GLU A 371 -21.57 14.24 -10.03
C GLU A 371 -22.11 15.30 -9.07
N ARG A 372 -21.60 16.53 -9.15
CA ARG A 372 -22.19 17.68 -8.46
C ARG A 372 -23.08 18.44 -9.43
N LEU A 373 -24.33 18.65 -9.03
CA LEU A 373 -25.37 19.24 -9.85
C LEU A 373 -26.05 20.38 -9.07
N ILE A 374 -26.65 21.32 -9.80
CA ILE A 374 -27.57 22.32 -9.22
C ILE A 374 -28.91 22.17 -9.94
N GLU A 375 -29.93 21.71 -9.22
CA GLU A 375 -31.30 21.58 -9.73
C GLU A 375 -32.23 22.39 -8.84
N ALA A 376 -33.08 23.22 -9.46
CA ALA A 376 -34.03 24.09 -8.75
C ALA A 376 -33.40 24.94 -7.61
N GLY A 377 -32.13 25.34 -7.77
CA GLY A 377 -31.39 26.13 -6.77
C GLY A 377 -30.82 25.31 -5.60
N ILE A 378 -31.01 23.99 -5.59
CA ILE A 378 -30.48 23.08 -4.57
C ILE A 378 -29.22 22.39 -5.12
N ARG A 379 -28.16 22.34 -4.32
CA ARG A 379 -26.96 21.56 -4.65
C ARG A 379 -27.19 20.09 -4.34
N LEU A 380 -26.92 19.25 -5.34
CA LEU A 380 -27.12 17.81 -5.29
C LEU A 380 -25.80 17.09 -5.61
N ILE A 381 -25.62 15.93 -4.98
CA ILE A 381 -24.60 14.96 -5.38
C ILE A 381 -25.30 13.74 -5.93
N ARG A 382 -24.94 13.34 -7.15
CA ARG A 382 -25.43 12.14 -7.80
C ARG A 382 -24.31 11.11 -7.93
N VAL A 383 -24.60 9.88 -7.53
CA VAL A 383 -23.74 8.71 -7.74
C VAL A 383 -24.40 7.84 -8.81
N PRO A 384 -23.98 7.90 -10.08
CA PRO A 384 -24.68 7.24 -11.17
C PRO A 384 -24.53 5.71 -11.13
N ASN A 385 -23.38 5.22 -10.68
CA ASN A 385 -23.13 3.81 -10.46
C ASN A 385 -21.98 3.64 -9.46
N VAL A 386 -21.83 2.42 -8.94
CA VAL A 386 -20.66 2.02 -8.18
C VAL A 386 -20.11 0.71 -8.74
N PRO A 387 -18.81 0.43 -8.58
CA PRO A 387 -18.24 -0.82 -9.01
C PRO A 387 -18.88 -2.02 -8.29
N PRO A 388 -18.95 -3.22 -8.91
CA PRO A 388 -19.58 -4.39 -8.30
C PRO A 388 -19.05 -4.75 -6.91
N HIS A 389 -17.76 -4.53 -6.67
CA HIS A 389 -17.12 -4.81 -5.38
C HIS A 389 -17.50 -3.81 -4.28
N LEU A 390 -18.06 -2.64 -4.62
CA LEU A 390 -18.60 -1.65 -3.67
C LEU A 390 -20.13 -1.71 -3.59
N GLN A 391 -20.80 -2.58 -4.36
CA GLN A 391 -22.26 -2.61 -4.42
C GLN A 391 -22.91 -2.95 -3.07
N GLU A 392 -22.29 -3.82 -2.27
CA GLU A 392 -22.77 -4.13 -0.91
C GLU A 392 -22.59 -2.95 0.05
N PHE A 393 -21.70 -2.00 -0.23
CA PHE A 393 -21.39 -0.84 0.63
C PHE A 393 -22.10 0.44 0.22
N LEU A 394 -21.99 0.79 -1.06
CA LEU A 394 -22.47 2.03 -1.65
C LEU A 394 -23.66 1.81 -2.58
N GLY A 395 -24.15 0.58 -2.73
CA GLY A 395 -25.29 0.29 -3.60
C GLY A 395 -26.53 1.12 -3.25
N GLU A 396 -26.78 1.33 -1.95
CA GLU A 396 -27.88 2.18 -1.47
C GLU A 396 -27.60 3.69 -1.65
N CYS A 397 -26.35 4.06 -1.91
CA CYS A 397 -25.97 5.44 -2.20
C CYS A 397 -26.11 5.80 -3.69
N VAL A 398 -26.34 4.82 -4.57
CA VAL A 398 -26.60 5.07 -5.98
C VAL A 398 -27.90 5.86 -6.14
N GLY A 399 -27.84 7.00 -6.82
CA GLY A 399 -28.94 7.94 -6.93
C GLY A 399 -28.51 9.39 -6.70
N THR A 400 -29.49 10.27 -6.52
CA THR A 400 -29.28 11.71 -6.33
C THR A 400 -29.67 12.12 -4.92
N HIS A 401 -28.77 12.80 -4.21
CA HIS A 401 -28.94 13.17 -2.81
C HIS A 401 -28.66 14.67 -2.62
N PRO A 402 -29.34 15.34 -1.68
CA PRO A 402 -29.01 16.72 -1.33
C PRO A 402 -27.59 16.78 -0.75
N GLU A 403 -26.76 17.72 -1.20
CA GLU A 403 -25.39 17.84 -0.70
C GLU A 403 -25.39 18.21 0.80
N GLY A 404 -26.15 19.24 1.17
CA GLY A 404 -26.13 19.83 2.51
C GLY A 404 -24.80 20.52 2.84
N GLU A 405 -24.70 21.14 4.02
CA GLU A 405 -23.45 21.73 4.47
C GLU A 405 -22.43 20.62 4.78
N LYS A 406 -21.21 20.69 4.21
CA LYS A 406 -20.16 19.67 4.41
C LYS A 406 -20.64 18.23 4.19
N TYR A 407 -21.49 18.00 3.18
CA TYR A 407 -22.03 16.68 2.83
C TYR A 407 -23.05 16.09 3.84
N GLU A 408 -23.60 16.87 4.77
CA GLU A 408 -24.56 16.37 5.77
C GLU A 408 -25.85 15.81 5.17
N GLY A 409 -26.23 16.20 3.95
CA GLY A 409 -27.43 15.68 3.27
C GLY A 409 -27.26 14.31 2.61
N LEU A 410 -26.05 13.75 2.63
CA LEU A 410 -25.74 12.47 1.99
C LEU A 410 -25.89 11.28 2.94
N PRO A 411 -26.24 10.09 2.42
CA PRO A 411 -26.26 8.85 3.19
C PRO A 411 -24.88 8.49 3.76
N ASP A 412 -24.88 7.78 4.89
CA ASP A 412 -23.71 7.72 5.76
C ASP A 412 -22.42 7.10 5.17
N PRO A 413 -22.43 6.07 4.32
CA PRO A 413 -21.17 5.65 3.71
C PRO A 413 -20.67 6.65 2.67
N LEU A 414 -21.55 7.28 1.88
CA LEU A 414 -21.17 8.29 0.89
C LEU A 414 -20.63 9.58 1.54
N ARG A 415 -21.32 10.06 2.58
CA ARG A 415 -20.93 11.25 3.35
C ARG A 415 -19.53 11.13 3.91
N GLN A 416 -19.22 10.01 4.55
CA GLN A 416 -17.92 9.82 5.17
C GLN A 416 -16.80 9.70 4.13
N ILE A 417 -17.06 9.04 3.00
CA ILE A 417 -16.09 8.93 1.91
C ILE A 417 -15.79 10.29 1.28
N LEU A 418 -16.80 11.10 0.97
CA LEU A 418 -16.57 12.42 0.37
C LEU A 418 -15.86 13.38 1.32
N ARG A 419 -16.10 13.26 2.64
CA ARG A 419 -15.31 13.98 3.65
C ARG A 419 -13.86 13.52 3.67
N ALA A 420 -13.62 12.21 3.63
CA ALA A 420 -12.28 11.65 3.58
C ALA A 420 -11.54 12.06 2.30
N HIS A 421 -12.24 12.07 1.16
CA HIS A 421 -11.69 12.51 -0.12
C HIS A 421 -11.35 14.00 -0.08
N HIS A 422 -12.26 14.83 0.46
CA HIS A 422 -12.00 16.26 0.63
C HIS A 422 -10.77 16.50 1.51
N ARG A 423 -10.62 15.79 2.64
CA ARG A 423 -9.42 15.86 3.48
C ARG A 423 -8.17 15.43 2.73
N GLN A 424 -8.22 14.29 2.02
CA GLN A 424 -7.11 13.80 1.22
C GLN A 424 -6.64 14.84 0.18
N VAL A 425 -7.57 15.58 -0.41
CA VAL A 425 -7.28 16.63 -1.40
C VAL A 425 -6.73 17.89 -0.72
N THR A 426 -7.35 18.37 0.35
CA THR A 426 -6.93 19.61 1.03
C THR A 426 -5.64 19.47 1.82
N ASP A 427 -5.42 18.32 2.44
CA ASP A 427 -4.22 18.02 3.23
C ASP A 427 -3.05 17.58 2.33
N GLY A 428 -3.34 17.23 1.07
CA GLY A 428 -2.36 17.01 0.01
C GLY A 428 -1.76 18.32 -0.53
N GLU A 429 -2.48 19.44 -0.47
CA GLU A 429 -1.98 20.77 -0.82
C GLU A 429 -1.31 21.48 0.36
N ASN A 430 -1.74 21.19 1.58
CA ASN A 430 -1.11 21.65 2.82
C ASN A 430 -0.44 20.48 3.52
N GLY A 431 0.83 20.23 3.19
CA GLY A 431 1.66 19.34 4.00
C GLY A 431 1.53 19.69 5.48
N GLN A 432 1.09 18.71 6.27
CA GLN A 432 0.85 18.74 7.72
C GLN A 432 -0.57 19.22 8.15
N ALA A 433 -1.40 18.29 8.65
CA ALA A 433 -1.81 18.23 10.07
C ALA A 433 -3.25 17.66 10.30
N VAL A 434 -3.29 16.52 10.99
CA VAL A 434 -4.22 16.14 12.09
C VAL A 434 -5.61 15.51 11.77
N ALA A 435 -5.73 14.28 12.30
CA ALA A 435 -6.91 13.50 12.80
C ALA A 435 -7.78 12.68 11.83
#